data_AF-A0A926USP6-F1
#
_entry.id   AF-A0A926USP6-F1
#
_cell.length_a   1.000
_cell.length_b   1.000
_cell.length_c   1.000
_cell.angle_alpha   90.00
_cell.angle_beta   90.00
_cell.angle_gamma   90.00
#
_symmetry.space_group_name_H-M   'P 1'
#
loop_
_entity.id
_entity.type
_entity.pdbx_description
1 polymer ?
#
loop_
_entity_poly.entity_id
_entity_poly.type
_entity_poly.pdbx_seq_one_letter_code
_entity_poly.pdbx_strand_id
1 'polypeptide(L)'
;MNMHPSQLLLSDRVTRHSRHCSIAAYGLAICSCIFVMLPRQGIAPKLFMFGNSAILFAVSKRLDDLQAYTLNYRHISEIQSQNSYQRYIDHEMRPQSAMPEPEPQPAPLMFSDIRKALSKPHILVLGETGSGKSTLVKYLVSHASAPSIVLDSHAAPDDWQGMNVIGMGRNYKAIAKEVDRLVELMDSRYDARGKGQKQFEPLLVLIDEFPAAAATLGKKFTEQIMLIVREARKVQIRLIILSQGSEVKSLGIEGQGSIRECFAIVSLGKFAADRAKSLKDDQVKTFIAAAQFPAMLDDLPCELPKIDRVALPQLPMPKDYVTIPVDSVDVDSVDTDLDLFDTPKRLSTPVNSSTVDNLSTGLSTPLEAIVNYAKKQNTYITARQVKQNIRIFRDTDTKEIRQYFQWLADKNHGVVRGESDNLEFSAG
;
A
#
# COMPACT_ATOMS: atom_id res chain seq x y z
N MET A 1 -14.97 -55.07 -11.31
CA MET A 1 -14.13 -55.67 -12.35
C MET A 1 -14.67 -55.15 -13.67
N ASN A 2 -14.07 -54.07 -14.21
CA ASN A 2 -14.62 -53.36 -15.36
C ASN A 2 -14.28 -54.13 -16.64
N MET A 3 -15.26 -54.77 -17.26
CA MET A 3 -15.05 -55.49 -18.52
C MET A 3 -14.88 -54.50 -19.67
N HIS A 4 -13.91 -54.77 -20.53
CA HIS A 4 -13.57 -53.91 -21.67
C HIS A 4 -14.64 -54.06 -22.77
N PRO A 5 -15.05 -52.99 -23.49
CA PRO A 5 -16.10 -53.04 -24.52
C PRO A 5 -15.90 -54.11 -25.61
N SER A 6 -14.66 -54.52 -25.85
CA SER A 6 -14.33 -55.61 -26.77
C SER A 6 -14.87 -56.99 -26.33
N GLN A 7 -15.05 -57.23 -25.02
CA GLN A 7 -15.54 -58.49 -24.47
C GLN A 7 -17.06 -58.66 -24.70
N LEU A 8 -17.82 -57.56 -24.62
CA LEU A 8 -19.25 -57.55 -24.95
C LEU A 8 -19.50 -57.85 -26.42
N LEU A 9 -18.75 -57.20 -27.33
CA LEU A 9 -18.85 -57.46 -28.76
C LEU A 9 -18.46 -58.89 -29.15
N LEU A 10 -17.47 -59.48 -28.45
CA LEU A 10 -17.09 -60.87 -28.65
C LEU A 10 -18.22 -61.83 -28.24
N SER A 11 -18.86 -61.58 -27.08
CA SER A 11 -19.95 -62.41 -26.59
C SER A 11 -21.17 -62.43 -27.52
N ASP A 12 -21.52 -61.29 -28.12
CA ASP A 12 -22.66 -61.20 -29.04
C ASP A 12 -22.36 -61.90 -30.37
N ARG A 13 -21.12 -61.79 -30.90
CA ARG A 13 -20.71 -62.55 -32.09
C ARG A 13 -20.73 -64.06 -31.84
N VAL A 14 -20.22 -64.51 -30.70
CA VAL A 14 -20.19 -65.93 -30.32
C VAL A 14 -21.61 -66.48 -30.20
N THR A 15 -22.52 -65.74 -29.56
CA THR A 15 -23.92 -66.14 -29.39
C THR A 15 -24.63 -66.29 -30.76
N ARG A 16 -24.44 -65.34 -31.69
CA ARG A 16 -25.04 -65.42 -33.03
C ARG A 16 -24.49 -66.61 -33.85
N HIS A 17 -23.17 -66.84 -33.80
CA HIS A 17 -22.55 -67.97 -34.51
C HIS A 17 -22.96 -69.31 -33.90
N SER A 18 -22.98 -69.44 -32.57
CA SER A 18 -23.41 -70.67 -31.89
C SER A 18 -24.84 -71.05 -32.28
N ARG A 19 -25.76 -70.08 -32.31
CA ARG A 19 -27.16 -70.31 -32.70
C ARG A 19 -27.28 -70.81 -34.14
N HIS A 20 -26.59 -70.18 -35.09
CA HIS A 20 -26.64 -70.62 -36.49
C HIS A 20 -26.02 -72.01 -36.67
N CYS A 21 -24.91 -72.31 -35.98
CA CYS A 21 -24.28 -73.62 -36.01
C CYS A 21 -25.16 -74.70 -35.36
N SER A 22 -25.84 -74.41 -34.25
CA SER A 22 -26.74 -75.36 -33.59
C SER A 22 -27.93 -75.71 -34.50
N ILE A 23 -28.57 -74.70 -35.10
CA ILE A 23 -29.68 -74.92 -36.05
C ILE A 23 -29.23 -75.75 -37.25
N ALA A 24 -28.05 -75.46 -37.81
CA ALA A 24 -27.51 -76.22 -38.94
C ALA A 24 -27.19 -77.67 -38.55
N ALA A 25 -26.54 -77.90 -37.40
CA ALA A 25 -26.23 -79.24 -36.90
C ALA A 25 -27.50 -80.06 -36.64
N TYR A 26 -28.52 -79.44 -36.04
CA TYR A 26 -29.82 -80.06 -35.78
C TYR A 26 -30.54 -80.41 -37.10
N GLY A 27 -30.53 -79.50 -38.07
CA GLY A 27 -31.09 -79.75 -39.40
C GLY A 27 -30.41 -80.91 -40.13
N LEU A 28 -29.07 -80.96 -40.09
CA LEU A 28 -28.31 -82.09 -40.65
C LEU A 28 -28.61 -83.40 -39.93
N ALA A 29 -28.74 -83.39 -38.60
CA ALA A 29 -29.09 -84.58 -37.82
C ALA A 29 -30.47 -85.13 -38.23
N ILE A 30 -31.46 -84.27 -38.42
CA ILE A 30 -32.79 -84.67 -38.92
C ILE A 30 -32.68 -85.28 -40.32
N CYS A 31 -31.97 -84.63 -41.24
CA CYS A 31 -31.76 -85.16 -42.59
C CYS A 31 -31.10 -86.55 -42.57
N SER A 32 -30.10 -86.76 -41.72
CA SER A 32 -29.46 -88.07 -41.52
C SER A 32 -30.46 -89.11 -40.98
N CYS A 33 -31.33 -88.74 -40.04
CA CYS A 33 -32.38 -89.63 -39.53
C CYS A 33 -33.41 -90.01 -40.62
N ILE A 34 -33.83 -89.05 -41.46
CA ILE A 34 -34.74 -89.32 -42.59
C ILE A 34 -34.08 -90.26 -43.59
N PHE A 35 -32.77 -90.08 -43.85
CA PHE A 35 -32.02 -90.93 -44.78
C PHE A 35 -31.97 -92.40 -44.32
N VAL A 36 -31.89 -92.66 -43.02
CA VAL A 36 -31.93 -94.02 -42.44
C VAL A 36 -33.26 -94.73 -42.75
N MET A 37 -34.37 -93.99 -42.86
CA MET A 37 -35.71 -94.53 -43.11
C MET A 37 -35.92 -94.98 -44.57
N LEU A 38 -35.02 -94.64 -45.50
CA LEU A 38 -35.17 -95.05 -46.90
C LEU A 38 -34.95 -96.58 -47.06
N PRO A 39 -35.87 -97.31 -47.71
CA PRO A 39 -35.86 -98.77 -47.74
C PRO A 39 -34.76 -99.38 -48.62
N ARG A 40 -34.10 -98.56 -49.47
CA ARG A 40 -33.25 -99.03 -50.57
C ARG A 40 -31.77 -99.22 -50.24
N GLN A 41 -31.37 -99.08 -48.98
CA GLN A 41 -29.95 -99.11 -48.57
C GLN A 41 -29.61 -100.26 -47.65
N GLY A 42 -28.38 -100.77 -47.76
CA GLY A 42 -27.82 -101.79 -46.89
C GLY A 42 -27.66 -101.32 -45.43
N ILE A 43 -27.41 -102.26 -44.53
CA ILE A 43 -27.36 -102.01 -43.07
C ILE A 43 -26.19 -101.10 -42.68
N ALA A 44 -25.03 -101.24 -43.33
CA ALA A 44 -23.81 -100.49 -43.00
C ALA A 44 -23.96 -98.95 -43.12
N PRO A 45 -24.44 -98.36 -44.25
CA PRO A 45 -24.64 -96.91 -44.34
C PRO A 45 -25.70 -96.38 -43.37
N LYS A 46 -26.70 -97.21 -43.01
CA LYS A 46 -27.72 -96.84 -42.01
C LYS A 46 -27.13 -96.69 -40.62
N LEU A 47 -26.29 -97.64 -40.20
CA LEU A 47 -25.59 -97.57 -38.90
C LEU A 47 -24.64 -96.37 -38.84
N PHE A 48 -23.91 -96.11 -39.93
CA PHE A 48 -23.02 -94.94 -40.00
C PHE A 48 -23.79 -93.62 -39.88
N MET A 49 -24.90 -93.46 -40.61
CA MET A 49 -25.72 -92.24 -40.54
C MET A 49 -26.40 -92.06 -39.18
N PHE A 50 -26.83 -93.16 -38.56
CA PHE A 50 -27.39 -93.13 -37.20
C PHE A 50 -26.33 -92.71 -36.15
N GLY A 51 -25.09 -93.21 -36.27
CA GLY A 51 -23.99 -92.77 -35.42
C GLY A 51 -23.68 -91.28 -35.58
N ASN A 52 -23.66 -90.79 -36.82
CA ASN A 52 -23.42 -89.37 -37.10
C ASN A 52 -24.55 -88.47 -36.59
N SER A 53 -25.83 -88.88 -36.72
CA SER A 53 -26.94 -88.07 -36.22
C SER A 53 -26.90 -87.94 -34.70
N ALA A 54 -26.57 -89.00 -33.97
CA ALA A 54 -26.39 -88.96 -32.52
C ALA A 54 -25.28 -87.99 -32.10
N ILE A 55 -24.14 -87.98 -32.81
CA ILE A 55 -23.05 -87.04 -32.57
C ILE A 55 -23.49 -85.60 -32.85
N LEU A 56 -24.19 -85.36 -33.97
CA LEU A 56 -24.68 -84.03 -34.32
C LEU A 56 -25.69 -83.48 -33.32
N PHE A 57 -26.59 -84.31 -32.79
CA PHE A 57 -27.49 -83.91 -31.70
C PHE A 57 -26.71 -83.57 -30.42
N ALA A 58 -25.68 -84.36 -30.07
CA ALA A 58 -24.85 -84.07 -28.91
C ALA A 58 -24.07 -82.74 -29.06
N VAL A 59 -23.57 -82.46 -30.26
CA VAL A 59 -22.90 -81.18 -30.57
C VAL A 59 -23.89 -80.02 -30.52
N SER A 60 -25.07 -80.14 -31.12
CA SER A 60 -26.12 -79.12 -31.07
C SER A 60 -26.52 -78.80 -29.63
N LYS A 61 -26.74 -79.83 -28.80
CA LYS A 61 -27.04 -79.64 -27.37
C LYS A 61 -25.93 -78.88 -26.63
N ARG A 62 -24.66 -79.21 -26.89
CA ARG A 62 -23.54 -78.47 -26.29
C ARG A 62 -23.47 -77.01 -26.75
N LEU A 63 -23.81 -76.72 -28.00
CA LEU A 63 -23.85 -75.35 -28.52
C LEU A 63 -24.99 -74.55 -27.88
N ASP A 64 -26.13 -75.19 -27.62
CA ASP A 64 -27.26 -74.59 -26.91
C ASP A 64 -26.92 -74.33 -25.43
N ASP A 65 -26.25 -75.27 -24.75
CA ASP A 65 -25.76 -75.10 -23.37
C ASP A 65 -24.77 -73.93 -23.28
N LEU A 66 -23.86 -73.79 -24.27
CA LEU A 66 -22.95 -72.65 -24.36
C LEU A 66 -23.70 -71.33 -24.58
N GLN A 67 -24.75 -71.33 -25.39
CA GLN A 67 -25.58 -70.15 -25.61
C GLN A 67 -26.34 -69.74 -24.33
N ALA A 68 -26.87 -70.70 -23.59
CA ALA A 68 -27.53 -70.45 -22.30
C ALA A 68 -26.54 -69.88 -21.27
N TYR A 69 -25.30 -70.38 -21.27
CA TYR A 69 -24.24 -69.83 -20.44
C TYR A 69 -23.92 -68.37 -20.79
N THR A 70 -23.73 -68.04 -22.07
CA THR A 70 -23.42 -66.65 -22.47
C THR A 70 -24.56 -65.66 -22.19
N LEU A 71 -25.82 -66.10 -22.29
CA LEU A 71 -26.99 -65.31 -21.93
C LEU A 71 -26.98 -64.88 -20.45
N ASN A 72 -26.61 -65.78 -19.54
CA ASN A 72 -26.49 -65.47 -18.12
C ASN A 72 -25.39 -64.43 -17.85
N TYR A 73 -24.27 -64.49 -18.58
CA TYR A 73 -23.20 -63.50 -18.48
C TYR A 73 -23.63 -62.12 -18.96
N ARG A 74 -24.40 -62.05 -20.06
CA ARG A 74 -24.93 -60.79 -20.57
C ARG A 74 -25.81 -60.10 -19.52
N HIS A 75 -26.74 -60.84 -18.92
CA HIS A 75 -27.62 -60.31 -17.88
C HIS A 75 -26.86 -59.79 -16.66
N ILE A 76 -25.84 -60.52 -16.17
CA ILE A 76 -24.99 -60.07 -15.06
C ILE A 76 -24.22 -58.80 -15.43
N SER A 77 -23.70 -58.72 -16.67
CA SER A 77 -22.94 -57.55 -17.14
C SER A 77 -23.82 -56.31 -17.31
N GLU A 78 -25.04 -56.47 -17.81
CA GLU A 78 -26.00 -55.38 -18.00
C GLU A 78 -26.44 -54.84 -16.63
N ILE A 79 -26.72 -55.72 -15.67
CA ILE A 79 -27.04 -55.31 -14.28
C ILE A 79 -25.86 -54.61 -13.62
N GLN A 80 -24.63 -55.12 -13.78
CA GLN A 80 -23.45 -54.45 -13.21
C GLN A 80 -23.18 -53.09 -13.86
N SER A 81 -23.39 -52.98 -15.17
CA SER A 81 -23.25 -51.72 -15.91
C SER A 81 -24.32 -50.70 -15.47
N GLN A 82 -25.59 -51.12 -15.39
CA GLN A 82 -26.68 -50.29 -14.88
C GLN A 82 -26.44 -49.87 -13.44
N ASN A 83 -26.00 -50.78 -12.57
CA ASN A 83 -25.66 -50.44 -11.18
C ASN A 83 -24.47 -49.48 -11.08
N SER A 84 -23.48 -49.60 -11.98
CA SER A 84 -22.32 -48.69 -12.02
C SER A 84 -22.72 -47.31 -12.54
N TYR A 85 -23.57 -47.25 -13.56
CA TYR A 85 -24.11 -46.01 -14.11
C TYR A 85 -25.08 -45.35 -13.12
N GLN A 86 -25.90 -46.12 -12.42
CA GLN A 86 -26.77 -45.64 -11.35
C GLN A 86 -25.95 -45.10 -10.20
N ARG A 87 -24.84 -45.77 -9.80
CA ARG A 87 -23.91 -45.21 -8.80
C ARG A 87 -23.22 -43.95 -9.27
N TYR A 88 -22.90 -43.83 -10.56
CA TYR A 88 -22.35 -42.62 -11.14
C TYR A 88 -23.39 -41.49 -11.13
N ILE A 89 -24.61 -41.75 -11.57
CA ILE A 89 -25.71 -40.79 -11.49
C ILE A 89 -26.00 -40.42 -10.04
N ASP A 90 -26.07 -41.37 -9.11
CA ASP A 90 -26.28 -41.11 -7.69
C ASP A 90 -25.09 -40.34 -7.09
N HIS A 91 -23.87 -40.50 -7.62
CA HIS A 91 -22.70 -39.72 -7.23
C HIS A 91 -22.76 -38.27 -7.75
N GLU A 92 -23.17 -38.08 -9.02
CA GLU A 92 -23.33 -36.77 -9.65
C GLU A 92 -24.58 -36.01 -9.16
N MET A 93 -25.65 -36.74 -8.86
CA MET A 93 -26.99 -36.23 -8.51
C MET A 93 -27.26 -36.27 -7.00
N ARG A 94 -26.36 -36.86 -6.20
CA ARG A 94 -26.33 -36.52 -4.78
C ARG A 94 -26.21 -35.00 -4.74
N PRO A 95 -27.21 -34.25 -4.20
CA PRO A 95 -26.88 -32.91 -3.74
C PRO A 95 -25.70 -33.16 -2.84
N GLN A 96 -24.56 -32.55 -3.14
CA GLN A 96 -23.41 -32.64 -2.26
C GLN A 96 -23.99 -32.33 -0.88
N SER A 97 -24.15 -33.36 -0.03
CA SER A 97 -24.44 -33.17 1.37
C SER A 97 -23.25 -32.36 1.76
N ALA A 98 -23.43 -31.03 1.87
CA ALA A 98 -22.35 -30.08 1.73
C ALA A 98 -21.24 -30.61 2.63
N MET A 99 -20.23 -31.24 2.03
CA MET A 99 -18.95 -31.38 2.67
C MET A 99 -18.71 -29.94 3.06
N PRO A 100 -18.54 -29.61 4.37
CA PRO A 100 -18.55 -28.23 4.82
C PRO A 100 -17.77 -27.48 3.77
N GLU A 101 -18.51 -26.65 3.00
CA GLU A 101 -17.97 -25.98 1.82
C GLU A 101 -16.62 -25.48 2.29
N PRO A 102 -15.49 -25.99 1.76
CA PRO A 102 -14.20 -25.84 2.43
C PRO A 102 -14.10 -24.38 2.74
N GLU A 103 -14.22 -24.02 4.04
CA GLU A 103 -14.54 -22.65 4.44
C GLU A 103 -13.63 -21.79 3.61
N PRO A 104 -14.17 -20.91 2.73
CA PRO A 104 -13.43 -20.36 1.60
C PRO A 104 -12.06 -19.98 2.13
N GLN A 105 -11.04 -20.80 1.81
CA GLN A 105 -9.78 -20.70 2.53
C GLN A 105 -9.36 -19.26 2.30
N PRO A 106 -9.30 -18.45 3.36
CA PRO A 106 -9.33 -17.02 3.17
C PRO A 106 -8.08 -16.71 2.36
N ALA A 107 -8.27 -16.04 1.22
CA ALA A 107 -7.25 -15.92 0.18
C ALA A 107 -5.90 -15.60 0.82
N PRO A 108 -4.80 -16.22 0.38
CA PRO A 108 -3.52 -16.04 1.05
C PRO A 108 -3.21 -14.55 1.14
N LEU A 109 -2.92 -14.09 2.36
CA LEU A 109 -2.66 -12.68 2.66
C LEU A 109 -1.54 -12.19 1.73
N MET A 110 -1.84 -11.17 0.93
CA MET A 110 -0.87 -10.60 0.01
C MET A 110 0.07 -9.66 0.74
N PHE A 111 1.38 -9.88 0.55
CA PHE A 111 2.42 -9.03 1.10
C PHE A 111 3.06 -8.15 0.04
N SER A 112 3.40 -6.93 0.43
CA SER A 112 4.20 -6.03 -0.40
C SER A 112 5.65 -6.00 0.09
N ASP A 113 6.59 -6.01 -0.84
CA ASP A 113 8.00 -5.73 -0.54
C ASP A 113 8.16 -4.22 -0.37
N ILE A 114 8.73 -3.80 0.76
CA ILE A 114 8.95 -2.39 1.08
C ILE A 114 9.74 -1.63 0.00
N ARG A 115 10.62 -2.33 -0.73
CA ARG A 115 11.41 -1.74 -1.83
C ARG A 115 10.55 -1.30 -2.99
N LYS A 116 9.33 -1.84 -3.14
CA LYS A 116 8.37 -1.37 -4.14
C LYS A 116 7.99 0.10 -3.94
N ALA A 117 8.19 0.68 -2.75
CA ALA A 117 8.03 2.11 -2.54
C ALA A 117 8.91 2.96 -3.50
N LEU A 118 10.11 2.47 -3.86
CA LEU A 118 11.03 3.12 -4.79
C LEU A 118 10.51 3.15 -6.25
N SER A 119 9.44 2.41 -6.56
CA SER A 119 8.82 2.44 -7.89
C SER A 119 7.92 3.66 -8.09
N LYS A 120 7.47 4.31 -7.01
CA LYS A 120 6.63 5.51 -7.06
C LYS A 120 7.46 6.79 -7.22
N PRO A 121 6.86 7.88 -7.71
CA PRO A 121 7.55 9.16 -7.87
C PRO A 121 8.03 9.75 -6.55
N HIS A 122 7.21 9.67 -5.50
CA HIS A 122 7.52 10.16 -4.15
C HIS A 122 7.18 9.10 -3.10
N ILE A 123 7.72 9.23 -1.90
CA ILE A 123 7.48 8.34 -0.76
C ILE A 123 7.08 9.18 0.45
N LEU A 124 6.02 8.77 1.15
CA LEU A 124 5.59 9.34 2.41
C LEU A 124 5.73 8.27 3.50
N VAL A 125 6.51 8.55 4.54
CA VAL A 125 6.72 7.63 5.67
C VAL A 125 6.06 8.18 6.91
N LEU A 126 5.04 7.47 7.39
CA LEU A 126 4.24 7.81 8.57
C LEU A 126 4.62 6.90 9.72
N GLY A 127 4.90 7.47 10.88
CA GLY A 127 5.35 6.70 12.04
C GLY A 127 5.51 7.57 13.28
N GLU A 128 5.20 7.04 14.45
CA GLU A 128 5.43 7.75 15.72
C GLU A 128 6.95 7.95 15.97
N THR A 129 7.29 8.77 16.96
CA THR A 129 8.68 8.88 17.41
C THR A 129 9.20 7.50 17.84
N GLY A 130 10.39 7.13 17.40
CA GLY A 130 10.98 5.82 17.69
C GLY A 130 10.49 4.65 16.82
N SER A 131 9.57 4.88 15.87
CA SER A 131 9.06 3.81 15.00
C SER A 131 10.04 3.32 13.91
N GLY A 132 11.27 3.85 13.88
CA GLY A 132 12.30 3.47 12.91
C GLY A 132 12.21 4.15 11.53
N LYS A 133 11.51 5.29 11.39
CA LYS A 133 11.36 6.03 10.11
C LYS A 133 12.70 6.32 9.43
N SER A 134 13.61 7.03 10.11
CA SER A 134 14.90 7.43 9.56
C SER A 134 15.77 6.20 9.25
N THR A 135 15.69 5.14 10.06
CA THR A 135 16.36 3.84 9.80
C THR A 135 15.84 3.18 8.51
N LEU A 136 14.52 3.14 8.33
CA LEU A 136 13.91 2.58 7.13
C LEU A 136 14.27 3.39 5.87
N VAL A 137 14.25 4.72 5.99
CA VAL A 137 14.59 5.59 4.86
C VAL A 137 16.05 5.42 4.46
N LYS A 138 16.99 5.31 5.41
CA LYS A 138 18.39 4.96 5.11
C LYS A 138 18.50 3.66 4.32
N TYR A 139 17.75 2.62 4.71
CA TYR A 139 17.68 1.38 3.96
C TYR A 139 17.11 1.57 2.54
N LEU A 140 16.06 2.37 2.36
CA LEU A 140 15.51 2.64 1.02
C LEU A 140 16.51 3.41 0.14
N VAL A 141 17.20 4.40 0.69
CA VAL A 141 18.23 5.19 -0.01
C VAL A 141 19.39 4.31 -0.46
N SER A 142 19.85 3.37 0.38
CA SER A 142 20.94 2.46 0.01
C SER A 142 20.59 1.55 -1.17
N HIS A 143 19.31 1.40 -1.50
CA HIS A 143 18.82 0.63 -2.65
C HIS A 143 18.39 1.51 -3.84
N ALA A 144 18.36 2.85 -3.68
CA ALA A 144 17.83 3.76 -4.69
C ALA A 144 18.84 4.12 -5.80
N SER A 145 20.13 3.81 -5.63
CA SER A 145 21.22 4.11 -6.59
C SER A 145 21.16 5.53 -7.18
N ALA A 146 20.75 6.52 -6.39
CA ALA A 146 20.61 7.92 -6.79
C ALA A 146 21.26 8.84 -5.76
N PRO A 147 21.89 9.96 -6.19
CA PRO A 147 22.40 10.97 -5.26
C PRO A 147 21.27 11.54 -4.43
N SER A 148 21.59 11.87 -3.17
CA SER A 148 20.59 12.24 -2.18
C SER A 148 21.05 13.38 -1.29
N ILE A 149 20.08 14.23 -0.93
CA ILE A 149 20.23 15.32 0.04
C ILE A 149 19.21 15.13 1.16
N VAL A 150 19.56 15.60 2.35
CA VAL A 150 18.70 15.51 3.53
C VAL A 150 18.38 16.91 4.02
N LEU A 151 17.10 17.22 4.13
CA LEU A 151 16.58 18.41 4.80
C LEU A 151 16.13 17.98 6.19
N ASP A 152 16.92 18.34 7.20
CA ASP A 152 16.66 17.94 8.58
C ASP A 152 17.10 19.05 9.55
N SER A 153 16.12 19.63 10.24
CA SER A 153 16.36 20.70 11.20
C SER A 153 16.88 20.21 12.56
N HIS A 154 16.75 18.91 12.83
CA HIS A 154 17.05 18.28 14.12
C HIS A 154 18.20 17.26 14.04
N ALA A 155 18.77 17.03 12.86
CA ALA A 155 19.92 16.14 12.66
C ALA A 155 21.12 16.49 13.56
N ALA A 156 21.65 15.46 14.21
CA ALA A 156 23.02 15.45 14.73
C ALA A 156 24.03 15.09 13.63
N PRO A 157 25.33 15.44 13.78
CA PRO A 157 26.35 15.20 12.76
C PRO A 157 26.46 13.76 12.25
N ASP A 158 26.23 12.78 13.13
CA ASP A 158 26.38 11.36 12.80
C ASP A 158 25.08 10.69 12.34
N ASP A 159 23.94 11.40 12.41
CA ASP A 159 22.63 10.78 12.15
C ASP A 159 22.53 10.27 10.72
N TRP A 160 23.07 11.00 9.75
CA TRP A 160 22.95 10.66 8.33
C TRP A 160 24.26 10.15 7.71
N GLN A 161 25.22 9.69 8.53
CA GLN A 161 26.43 8.96 8.10
C GLN A 161 27.19 9.61 6.93
N GLY A 162 27.38 10.93 6.98
CA GLY A 162 28.12 11.68 5.96
C GLY A 162 27.34 12.02 4.69
N MET A 163 26.01 11.87 4.68
CA MET A 163 25.17 12.49 3.64
C MET A 163 25.23 14.02 3.72
N ASN A 164 24.87 14.68 2.63
CA ASN A 164 24.70 16.13 2.61
C ASN A 164 23.42 16.52 3.38
N VAL A 165 23.58 16.98 4.63
CA VAL A 165 22.48 17.41 5.50
C VAL A 165 22.39 18.94 5.50
N ILE A 166 21.20 19.44 5.23
CA ILE A 166 20.87 20.86 5.17
C ILE A 166 19.84 21.14 6.25
N GLY A 167 20.07 22.19 7.04
CA GLY A 167 19.17 22.62 8.10
C GLY A 167 19.60 22.27 9.52
N MET A 168 20.72 21.56 9.70
CA MET A 168 21.25 21.19 11.02
C MET A 168 21.25 22.38 12.01
N GLY A 169 20.89 22.12 13.26
CA GLY A 169 20.82 23.16 14.30
C GLY A 169 19.66 24.14 14.11
N ARG A 170 18.50 23.65 13.64
CA ARG A 170 17.29 24.47 13.38
C ARG A 170 17.50 25.57 12.33
N ASN A 171 18.38 25.35 11.37
CA ASN A 171 18.63 26.30 10.28
C ASN A 171 17.56 26.18 9.18
N TYR A 172 16.33 26.59 9.52
CA TYR A 172 15.20 26.57 8.58
C TYR A 172 15.42 27.48 7.37
N LYS A 173 16.24 28.55 7.50
CA LYS A 173 16.61 29.43 6.38
C LYS A 173 17.38 28.67 5.30
N ALA A 174 18.31 27.80 5.67
CA ALA A 174 19.01 26.94 4.72
C ALA A 174 18.06 25.93 4.04
N ILE A 175 17.10 25.38 4.79
CA ILE A 175 16.07 24.50 4.23
C ILE A 175 15.22 25.25 3.19
N ALA A 176 14.78 26.48 3.50
CA ALA A 176 14.00 27.30 2.58
C ALA A 176 14.76 27.59 1.28
N LYS A 177 16.01 28.05 1.38
CA LYS A 177 16.88 28.29 0.22
C LYS A 177 17.06 27.03 -0.63
N GLU A 178 17.20 25.88 0.01
CA GLU A 178 17.35 24.61 -0.70
C GLU A 178 16.06 24.20 -1.42
N VAL A 179 14.89 24.45 -0.84
CA VAL A 179 13.61 24.24 -1.53
C VAL A 179 13.44 25.18 -2.71
N ASP A 180 13.80 26.46 -2.57
CA ASP A 180 13.83 27.41 -3.70
C ASP A 180 14.74 26.88 -4.83
N ARG A 181 15.94 26.40 -4.48
CA ARG A 181 16.89 25.78 -5.43
C ARG A 181 16.34 24.53 -6.11
N LEU A 182 15.57 23.71 -5.40
CA LEU A 182 14.92 22.53 -5.97
C LEU A 182 13.82 22.88 -6.97
N VAL A 183 13.08 23.96 -6.72
CA VAL A 183 12.10 24.50 -7.68
C VAL A 183 12.81 25.01 -8.93
N GLU A 184 13.90 25.77 -8.78
CA GLU A 184 14.70 26.24 -9.92
C GLU A 184 15.28 25.07 -10.74
N LEU A 185 15.76 24.00 -10.08
CA LEU A 185 16.18 22.78 -10.76
C LEU A 185 15.03 22.16 -11.56
N MET A 186 13.84 22.07 -10.96
CA MET A 186 12.66 21.52 -11.60
C MET A 186 12.31 22.32 -12.87
N ASP A 187 12.30 23.64 -12.79
CA ASP A 187 12.00 24.55 -13.89
C ASP A 187 13.04 24.45 -15.02
N SER A 188 14.33 24.49 -14.69
CA SER A 188 15.43 24.29 -15.66
C SER A 188 15.31 22.96 -16.39
N ARG A 189 14.98 21.87 -15.68
CA ARG A 189 14.76 20.56 -16.31
C ARG A 189 13.52 20.55 -17.19
N TYR A 190 12.47 21.28 -16.84
CA TYR A 190 11.28 21.43 -17.70
C TYR A 190 11.58 22.24 -18.97
N ASP A 191 12.39 23.29 -18.88
CA ASP A 191 12.87 24.03 -20.05
C ASP A 191 13.71 23.14 -20.99
N ALA A 192 14.64 22.37 -20.43
CA ALA A 192 15.42 21.40 -21.18
C ALA A 192 14.52 20.33 -21.83
N ARG A 193 13.46 19.92 -21.13
CA ARG A 193 12.44 19.01 -21.67
C ARG A 193 11.66 19.61 -22.82
N GLY A 194 11.29 20.89 -22.73
CA GLY A 194 10.69 21.65 -23.82
C GLY A 194 11.58 21.69 -25.08
N LYS A 195 12.90 21.67 -24.87
CA LYS A 195 13.93 21.59 -25.93
C LYS A 195 14.23 20.15 -26.40
N GLY A 196 13.52 19.14 -25.88
CA GLY A 196 13.62 17.75 -26.32
C GLY A 196 14.40 16.80 -25.40
N GLN A 197 14.99 17.28 -24.30
CA GLN A 197 15.67 16.42 -23.34
C GLN A 197 14.66 15.60 -22.52
N LYS A 198 14.75 14.26 -22.60
CA LYS A 198 13.78 13.36 -21.92
C LYS A 198 14.36 12.61 -20.72
N GLN A 199 15.69 12.64 -20.57
CA GLN A 199 16.41 11.94 -19.52
C GLN A 199 17.14 12.95 -18.64
N PHE A 200 17.03 12.74 -17.32
CA PHE A 200 17.62 13.58 -16.29
C PHE A 200 18.26 12.66 -15.25
N GLU A 201 19.37 13.09 -14.67
CA GLU A 201 19.99 12.37 -13.55
C GLU A 201 19.06 12.45 -12.32
N PRO A 202 18.71 11.32 -11.68
CA PRO A 202 17.77 11.32 -10.58
C PRO A 202 18.35 12.03 -9.36
N LEU A 203 17.52 12.78 -8.65
CA LEU A 203 17.85 13.39 -7.36
C LEU A 203 16.84 12.96 -6.32
N LEU A 204 17.33 12.46 -5.18
CA LEU A 204 16.52 12.07 -4.04
C LEU A 204 16.61 13.12 -2.93
N VAL A 205 15.48 13.68 -2.54
CA VAL A 205 15.40 14.69 -1.47
C VAL A 205 14.66 14.08 -0.30
N LEU A 206 15.35 13.95 0.83
CA LEU A 206 14.78 13.48 2.07
C LEU A 206 14.36 14.69 2.89
N ILE A 207 13.15 14.68 3.43
CA ILE A 207 12.67 15.71 4.34
C ILE A 207 12.33 15.00 5.64
N ASP A 208 13.27 15.07 6.60
CA ASP A 208 13.01 14.59 7.96
C ASP A 208 12.32 15.69 8.76
N GLU A 209 11.31 15.31 9.52
CA GLU A 209 10.46 16.21 10.30
C GLU A 209 9.80 17.34 9.47
N PHE A 210 9.10 16.97 8.40
CA PHE A 210 8.31 17.93 7.59
C PHE A 210 7.39 18.85 8.42
N PRO A 211 6.65 18.37 9.44
CA PRO A 211 5.78 19.23 10.24
C PRO A 211 6.51 20.41 10.91
N ALA A 212 7.73 20.20 11.43
CA ALA A 212 8.50 21.27 12.06
C ALA A 212 8.95 22.33 11.04
N ALA A 213 9.38 21.89 9.85
CA ALA A 213 9.75 22.79 8.76
C ALA A 213 8.53 23.56 8.26
N ALA A 214 7.39 22.90 8.04
CA ALA A 214 6.15 23.53 7.59
C ALA A 214 5.58 24.53 8.60
N ALA A 215 5.64 24.20 9.90
CA ALA A 215 5.21 25.11 10.96
C ALA A 215 6.07 26.38 11.04
N THR A 216 7.37 26.27 10.75
CA THR A 216 8.32 27.38 10.87
C THR A 216 8.42 28.22 9.59
N LEU A 217 8.44 27.58 8.42
CA LEU A 217 8.58 28.23 7.11
C LEU A 217 7.24 28.62 6.47
N GLY A 218 6.14 28.12 7.02
CA GLY A 218 4.79 28.51 6.65
C GLY A 218 4.34 28.02 5.27
N LYS A 219 3.41 28.78 4.69
CA LYS A 219 2.63 28.39 3.52
C LYS A 219 3.47 28.26 2.24
N LYS A 220 4.40 29.20 2.00
CA LYS A 220 5.26 29.20 0.80
C LYS A 220 6.01 27.89 0.66
N PHE A 221 6.70 27.46 1.73
CA PHE A 221 7.41 26.18 1.77
C PHE A 221 6.49 25.00 1.43
N THR A 222 5.31 24.94 2.06
CA THR A 222 4.35 23.87 1.83
C THR A 222 3.85 23.85 0.38
N GLU A 223 3.57 25.02 -0.21
CA GLU A 223 3.13 25.15 -1.61
C GLU A 223 4.23 24.69 -2.60
N GLN A 224 5.48 25.04 -2.34
CA GLN A 224 6.61 24.61 -3.17
C GLN A 224 6.86 23.09 -3.10
N ILE A 225 6.78 22.51 -1.90
CA ILE A 225 6.87 21.04 -1.76
C ILE A 225 5.72 20.37 -2.53
N MET A 226 4.50 20.89 -2.42
CA MET A 226 3.34 20.32 -3.15
C MET A 226 3.45 20.51 -4.68
N LEU A 227 4.05 21.60 -5.14
CA LEU A 227 4.37 21.80 -6.55
C LEU A 227 5.32 20.69 -7.05
N ILE A 228 6.42 20.44 -6.31
CA ILE A 228 7.39 19.39 -6.64
C ILE A 228 6.71 18.00 -6.66
N VAL A 229 5.86 17.70 -5.67
CA VAL A 229 5.12 16.42 -5.62
C VAL A 229 4.24 16.19 -6.84
N ARG A 230 3.63 17.24 -7.39
CA ARG A 230 2.72 17.13 -8.53
C ARG A 230 3.47 17.01 -9.85
N GLU A 231 4.59 17.73 -10.00
CA GLU A 231 5.20 17.95 -11.31
C GLU A 231 6.55 17.24 -11.49
N ALA A 232 7.27 16.93 -10.42
CA ALA A 232 8.68 16.58 -10.56
C ALA A 232 8.96 15.14 -11.07
N ARG A 233 7.92 14.28 -11.14
CA ARG A 233 8.00 12.91 -11.69
C ARG A 233 8.70 12.86 -13.04
N LYS A 234 8.37 13.79 -13.94
CA LYS A 234 8.87 13.81 -15.34
C LYS A 234 10.31 14.29 -15.45
N VAL A 235 10.82 14.96 -14.42
CA VAL A 235 12.16 15.56 -14.37
C VAL A 235 13.05 14.89 -13.31
N GLN A 236 12.67 13.70 -12.84
CA GLN A 236 13.48 12.82 -11.98
C GLN A 236 13.94 13.45 -10.66
N ILE A 237 13.10 14.27 -10.03
CA ILE A 237 13.28 14.71 -8.64
C ILE A 237 12.27 13.95 -7.78
N ARG A 238 12.77 13.20 -6.80
CA ARG A 238 11.96 12.35 -5.91
C ARG A 238 12.05 12.86 -4.50
N LEU A 239 10.90 12.94 -3.82
CA LEU A 239 10.83 13.31 -2.41
C LEU A 239 10.58 12.06 -1.56
N ILE A 240 11.27 11.96 -0.42
CA ILE A 240 10.94 11.08 0.68
C ILE A 240 10.62 11.96 1.89
N ILE A 241 9.35 11.98 2.30
CA ILE A 241 8.87 12.84 3.37
C ILE A 241 8.59 11.98 4.61
N LEU A 242 9.19 12.32 5.75
CA LEU A 242 8.94 11.66 7.03
C LEU A 242 8.01 12.56 7.85
N SER A 243 6.96 11.96 8.42
CA SER A 243 5.99 12.67 9.26
C SER A 243 5.58 11.84 10.47
N GLN A 244 5.40 12.53 11.60
CA GLN A 244 5.01 11.92 12.88
C GLN A 244 3.49 11.84 13.11
N GLY A 245 2.70 12.62 12.38
CA GLY A 245 1.25 12.66 12.51
C GLY A 245 0.53 12.17 11.25
N SER A 246 -0.72 11.70 11.38
CA SER A 246 -1.67 11.54 10.27
C SER A 246 -2.19 12.90 9.80
N GLU A 247 -1.36 13.92 9.91
CA GLU A 247 -1.61 15.31 9.54
C GLU A 247 -1.62 15.49 8.02
N VAL A 248 -2.35 14.60 7.37
CA VAL A 248 -2.84 14.71 5.99
C VAL A 248 -3.59 16.04 5.81
N LYS A 249 -4.10 16.65 6.90
CA LYS A 249 -4.54 18.06 6.98
C LYS A 249 -3.40 19.07 6.78
N SER A 250 -2.30 18.94 7.50
CA SER A 250 -1.13 19.84 7.46
C SER A 250 -0.34 19.71 6.15
N LEU A 251 -0.32 18.53 5.55
CA LEU A 251 0.23 18.30 4.20
C LEU A 251 -0.73 18.77 3.08
N GLY A 252 -1.98 19.13 3.38
CA GLY A 252 -2.98 19.52 2.37
C GLY A 252 -3.41 18.38 1.43
N ILE A 253 -3.16 17.13 1.83
CA ILE A 253 -3.46 15.92 1.04
C ILE A 253 -4.91 15.46 1.31
N GLU A 254 -5.54 15.91 2.40
CA GLU A 254 -6.90 15.50 2.76
C GLU A 254 -7.92 16.09 1.77
N GLY A 255 -8.63 15.23 1.04
CA GLY A 255 -9.52 15.63 -0.05
C GLY A 255 -8.85 15.77 -1.43
N GLN A 256 -7.51 15.71 -1.52
CA GLN A 256 -6.78 15.74 -2.79
C GLN A 256 -6.32 14.34 -3.21
N GLY A 257 -7.25 13.52 -3.70
CA GLY A 257 -6.98 12.15 -4.15
C GLY A 257 -5.84 12.05 -5.17
N SER A 258 -5.69 13.05 -6.05
CA SER A 258 -4.62 13.12 -7.05
C SER A 258 -3.21 13.26 -6.46
N ILE A 259 -3.04 13.97 -5.34
CA ILE A 259 -1.73 14.08 -4.68
C ILE A 259 -1.36 12.75 -4.02
N ARG A 260 -2.34 12.08 -3.40
CA ARG A 260 -2.11 10.78 -2.75
C ARG A 260 -1.54 9.76 -3.73
N GLU A 261 -2.00 9.76 -4.98
CA GLU A 261 -1.51 8.86 -6.02
C GLU A 261 -0.04 9.06 -6.42
N CYS A 262 0.52 10.26 -6.15
CA CYS A 262 1.93 10.57 -6.38
C CYS A 262 2.87 9.90 -5.37
N PHE A 263 2.35 9.42 -4.23
CA PHE A 263 3.14 8.79 -3.18
C PHE A 263 3.02 7.26 -3.17
N ALA A 264 4.10 6.60 -2.80
CA ALA A 264 4.03 5.36 -2.02
C ALA A 264 3.90 5.72 -0.54
N ILE A 265 2.87 5.23 0.15
CA ILE A 265 2.67 5.54 1.57
C ILE A 265 3.14 4.37 2.42
N VAL A 266 4.19 4.58 3.20
CA VAL A 266 4.68 3.62 4.18
C VAL A 266 4.15 4.02 5.56
N SER A 267 3.35 3.17 6.17
CA SER A 267 2.82 3.38 7.52
C SER A 267 3.49 2.43 8.51
N LEU A 268 3.95 2.94 9.64
CA LEU A 268 4.67 2.20 10.68
C LEU A 268 3.95 2.29 12.03
N GLY A 269 4.07 1.23 12.84
CA GLY A 269 3.54 1.18 14.21
C GLY A 269 2.03 1.45 14.25
N LYS A 270 1.62 2.41 15.08
CA LYS A 270 0.21 2.78 15.24
C LYS A 270 -0.46 3.21 13.92
N PHE A 271 0.25 3.90 13.03
CA PHE A 271 -0.29 4.29 11.72
C PHE A 271 -0.59 3.09 10.83
N ALA A 272 0.24 2.05 10.90
CA ALA A 272 -0.02 0.79 10.22
C ALA A 272 -1.28 0.10 10.79
N ALA A 273 -1.40 0.06 12.12
CA ALA A 273 -2.57 -0.50 12.79
C ALA A 273 -3.86 0.25 12.46
N ASP A 274 -3.83 1.59 12.45
CA ASP A 274 -4.98 2.42 12.13
C ASP A 274 -5.35 2.33 10.64
N ARG A 275 -4.35 2.24 9.75
CA ARG A 275 -4.61 1.95 8.32
C ARG A 275 -5.27 0.59 8.15
N ALA A 276 -4.75 -0.47 8.77
CA ALA A 276 -5.32 -1.81 8.71
C ALA A 276 -6.77 -1.85 9.20
N LYS A 277 -7.09 -1.17 10.32
CA LYS A 277 -8.46 -1.05 10.83
C LYS A 277 -9.41 -0.34 9.85
N SER A 278 -8.90 0.62 9.08
CA SER A 278 -9.67 1.32 8.05
C SER A 278 -9.99 0.47 6.82
N LEU A 279 -9.25 -0.62 6.61
CA LEU A 279 -9.49 -1.57 5.53
C LEU A 279 -10.63 -2.54 5.89
N LYS A 280 -11.31 -3.06 4.86
CA LYS A 280 -12.36 -4.09 5.03
C LYS A 280 -11.79 -5.52 5.11
N ASP A 281 -10.47 -5.66 5.18
CA ASP A 281 -9.75 -6.93 5.18
C ASP A 281 -9.38 -7.35 6.62
N ASP A 282 -10.04 -8.39 7.13
CA ASP A 282 -9.83 -8.88 8.50
C ASP A 282 -8.54 -9.69 8.66
N GLN A 283 -7.99 -10.27 7.58
CA GLN A 283 -6.69 -10.95 7.64
C GLN A 283 -5.57 -9.93 7.83
N VAL A 284 -5.60 -8.81 7.10
CA VAL A 284 -4.63 -7.71 7.27
C VAL A 284 -4.68 -7.16 8.69
N LYS A 285 -5.89 -6.94 9.24
CA LYS A 285 -6.06 -6.46 10.63
C LYS A 285 -5.43 -7.42 11.64
N THR A 286 -5.73 -8.71 11.49
CA THR A 286 -5.23 -9.75 12.41
C THR A 286 -3.71 -9.87 12.33
N PHE A 287 -3.15 -9.85 11.12
CA PHE A 287 -1.70 -9.88 10.91
C PHE A 287 -1.00 -8.66 11.54
N ILE A 288 -1.49 -7.47 11.24
CA ILE A 288 -0.91 -6.21 11.74
C ILE A 288 -1.02 -6.10 13.26
N ALA A 289 -2.10 -6.60 13.86
CA ALA A 289 -2.27 -6.63 15.32
C ALA A 289 -1.32 -7.61 16.01
N ALA A 290 -0.95 -8.71 15.34
CA ALA A 290 -0.01 -9.71 15.87
C ALA A 290 1.46 -9.38 15.59
N ALA A 291 1.75 -8.46 14.66
CA ALA A 291 3.11 -8.10 14.27
C ALA A 291 3.84 -7.34 15.37
N GLN A 292 5.09 -7.74 15.67
CA GLN A 292 5.96 -7.02 16.61
C GLN A 292 6.30 -5.60 16.10
N PHE A 293 6.51 -5.47 14.80
CA PHE A 293 6.76 -4.19 14.13
C PHE A 293 5.73 -4.00 13.01
N PRO A 294 4.53 -3.48 13.34
CA PRO A 294 3.48 -3.25 12.37
C PRO A 294 3.94 -2.34 11.24
N ALA A 295 3.81 -2.79 9.99
CA ALA A 295 4.16 -1.99 8.83
C ALA A 295 3.25 -2.29 7.64
N MET A 296 2.93 -1.24 6.88
CA MET A 296 2.14 -1.32 5.65
C MET A 296 2.77 -0.46 4.57
N LEU A 297 2.67 -0.95 3.33
CA LEU A 297 2.95 -0.17 2.12
C LEU A 297 1.64 -0.05 1.35
N ASP A 298 1.16 1.20 1.25
CA ASP A 298 -0.17 1.56 0.81
C ASP A 298 -1.24 0.80 1.61
N ASP A 299 -1.88 -0.18 0.98
CA ASP A 299 -2.98 -0.97 1.56
C ASP A 299 -2.59 -2.42 1.86
N LEU A 300 -1.31 -2.77 1.66
CA LEU A 300 -0.81 -4.12 1.87
C LEU A 300 0.16 -4.18 3.06
N PRO A 301 0.11 -5.25 3.88
CA PRO A 301 1.10 -5.49 4.91
C PRO A 301 2.49 -5.70 4.27
N CYS A 302 3.52 -5.23 4.96
CA CYS A 302 4.90 -5.44 4.54
C CYS A 302 5.78 -5.82 5.74
N GLU A 303 6.80 -6.63 5.49
CA GLU A 303 7.79 -6.95 6.51
C GLU A 303 8.93 -5.92 6.47
N LEU A 304 9.32 -5.42 7.64
CA LEU A 304 10.46 -4.54 7.75
C LEU A 304 11.76 -5.36 7.71
N PRO A 305 12.76 -4.91 6.94
CA PRO A 305 14.07 -5.56 6.93
C PRO A 305 14.74 -5.43 8.30
N LYS A 306 15.53 -6.45 8.68
CA LYS A 306 16.43 -6.35 9.83
C LYS A 306 17.62 -5.47 9.43
N ILE A 307 17.69 -4.29 10.03
CA ILE A 307 18.70 -3.28 9.70
C ILE A 307 19.63 -3.10 10.91
N ASP A 308 20.86 -3.60 10.82
CA ASP A 308 21.89 -3.39 11.84
C ASP A 308 22.71 -2.12 11.56
N ARG A 309 23.33 -2.06 10.37
CA ARG A 309 24.03 -0.89 9.83
C ARG A 309 23.83 -0.81 8.33
N VAL A 310 23.42 0.35 7.84
CA VAL A 310 23.29 0.61 6.39
C VAL A 310 24.46 1.46 5.95
N ALA A 311 25.30 0.95 5.05
CA ALA A 311 26.27 1.79 4.37
C ALA A 311 25.54 2.64 3.33
N LEU A 312 25.51 3.96 3.54
CA LEU A 312 24.86 4.89 2.61
C LEU A 312 25.80 5.21 1.44
N PRO A 313 25.35 5.06 0.19
CA PRO A 313 26.19 5.36 -0.97
C PRO A 313 26.37 6.88 -1.10
N GLN A 314 27.61 7.35 -1.11
CA GLN A 314 27.95 8.73 -1.46
C GLN A 314 28.13 8.83 -2.97
N LEU A 315 27.06 9.19 -3.66
CA LEU A 315 27.06 9.42 -5.11
C LEU A 315 27.31 10.91 -5.40
N PRO A 316 28.02 11.25 -6.49
CA PRO A 316 28.22 12.63 -6.88
C PRO A 316 26.88 13.29 -7.22
N MET A 317 26.73 14.55 -6.82
CA MET A 317 25.52 15.33 -7.10
C MET A 317 25.34 15.57 -8.62
N PRO A 318 24.09 15.64 -9.11
CA PRO A 318 23.82 15.91 -10.52
C PRO A 318 24.46 17.23 -10.98
N LYS A 319 25.04 17.24 -12.18
CA LYS A 319 25.78 18.41 -12.68
C LYS A 319 24.91 19.66 -12.76
N ASP A 320 23.67 19.50 -13.24
CA ASP A 320 22.68 20.56 -13.37
C ASP A 320 22.25 21.13 -12.01
N TYR A 321 22.18 20.29 -10.98
CA TYR A 321 21.96 20.75 -9.62
C TYR A 321 23.14 21.55 -9.07
N VAL A 322 24.38 21.10 -9.30
CA VAL A 322 25.59 21.79 -8.81
C VAL A 322 25.76 23.17 -9.46
N THR A 323 25.33 23.34 -10.72
CA THR A 323 25.44 24.63 -11.43
C THR A 323 24.50 25.71 -10.92
N ILE A 324 23.45 25.36 -10.17
CA ILE A 324 22.53 26.34 -9.58
C ILE A 324 23.19 26.94 -8.33
N PRO A 325 23.50 28.25 -8.31
CA PRO A 325 24.09 28.90 -7.15
C PRO A 325 23.18 28.83 -5.92
N VAL A 326 23.77 28.72 -4.73
CA VAL A 326 23.01 28.79 -3.47
C VAL A 326 22.57 30.23 -3.15
N ASP A 327 23.19 31.22 -3.81
CA ASP A 327 22.98 32.66 -3.57
C ASP A 327 22.24 33.38 -4.72
N SER A 328 21.84 32.69 -5.80
CA SER A 328 21.09 33.30 -6.92
C SER A 328 19.60 33.50 -6.64
N VAL A 329 19.14 33.15 -5.44
CA VAL A 329 17.74 33.34 -5.03
C VAL A 329 17.64 34.70 -4.34
N ASP A 330 17.18 35.71 -5.08
CA ASP A 330 16.89 37.06 -4.57
C ASP A 330 15.87 37.00 -3.43
N VAL A 331 16.32 37.31 -2.21
CA VAL A 331 15.50 37.38 -0.99
C VAL A 331 14.92 38.79 -0.85
N ASP A 332 14.17 39.27 -1.84
CA ASP A 332 13.43 40.54 -1.73
C ASP A 332 11.90 40.33 -1.59
N SER A 333 11.46 39.11 -1.30
CA SER A 333 10.02 38.82 -1.04
C SER A 333 9.74 37.74 0.01
N VAL A 334 10.71 37.43 0.86
CA VAL A 334 10.43 36.62 2.05
C VAL A 334 9.90 37.55 3.14
N ASP A 335 8.56 37.59 3.28
CA ASP A 335 7.89 38.07 4.50
C ASP A 335 8.57 37.41 5.70
N THR A 336 9.45 38.16 6.35
CA THR A 336 10.38 37.66 7.36
C THR A 336 9.73 37.78 8.74
N ASP A 337 8.67 36.99 8.97
CA ASP A 337 8.17 36.68 10.32
C ASP A 337 9.03 35.55 10.95
N LEU A 338 10.34 35.76 11.00
CA LEU A 338 11.33 34.78 11.49
C LEU A 338 12.15 35.36 12.64
N ASP A 339 11.48 35.88 13.68
CA ASP A 339 12.06 36.17 15.00
C ASP A 339 11.10 35.70 16.10
N LEU A 340 11.10 34.41 16.42
CA LEU A 340 10.33 33.91 17.56
C LEU A 340 10.88 32.60 18.12
N PHE A 341 12.01 32.66 18.83
CA PHE A 341 12.30 31.79 19.98
C PHE A 341 13.31 32.49 20.88
N ASP A 342 12.84 33.27 21.85
CA ASP A 342 13.64 33.62 23.03
C ASP A 342 12.84 33.22 24.28
N THR A 343 13.39 32.29 25.06
CA THR A 343 12.74 31.71 26.23
C THR A 343 13.33 32.36 27.49
N PRO A 344 12.54 32.72 28.53
CA PRO A 344 13.06 33.52 29.63
C PRO A 344 13.55 32.68 30.83
N LYS A 345 14.80 32.94 31.28
CA LYS A 345 15.33 32.89 32.67
C LYS A 345 16.87 33.02 32.57
N ARG A 346 17.62 33.83 33.33
CA ARG A 346 17.48 34.35 34.70
C ARG A 346 18.44 35.55 34.89
N LEU A 347 18.12 36.43 35.85
CA LEU A 347 18.82 37.67 36.23
C LEU A 347 20.35 37.57 36.46
N SER A 348 21.08 38.61 36.03
CA SER A 348 21.96 39.44 36.89
C SER A 348 22.45 40.71 36.16
N THR A 349 22.51 41.81 36.90
CA THR A 349 22.80 43.23 36.53
C THR A 349 24.33 43.53 36.52
N PRO A 350 24.80 44.80 36.42
CA PRO A 350 24.74 45.73 35.27
C PRO A 350 26.13 46.33 34.94
N VAL A 351 26.42 46.70 33.68
CA VAL A 351 27.52 47.67 33.38
C VAL A 351 27.18 48.56 32.20
N ASN A 352 27.43 49.86 32.40
CA ASN A 352 27.28 51.01 31.50
C ASN A 352 28.04 50.90 30.18
N SER A 353 27.49 51.45 29.09
CA SER A 353 27.86 52.79 28.56
C SER A 353 27.48 52.94 27.08
N SER A 354 26.64 53.94 26.82
CA SER A 354 26.59 54.83 25.63
C SER A 354 27.16 54.34 24.30
N THR A 355 26.28 54.18 23.30
CA THR A 355 26.32 54.97 22.04
C THR A 355 25.00 54.84 21.30
N VAL A 356 24.59 55.96 20.72
CA VAL A 356 23.36 56.22 19.95
C VAL A 356 23.39 55.43 18.64
N ASP A 357 22.28 54.77 18.29
CA ASP A 357 21.70 54.85 16.94
C ASP A 357 20.26 54.32 16.91
N ASN A 358 19.41 55.07 16.21
CA ASN A 358 17.97 54.83 16.06
C ASN A 358 17.69 53.49 15.36
N LEU A 359 17.29 52.48 16.13
CA LEU A 359 16.53 51.34 15.61
C LEU A 359 15.04 51.57 15.91
N SER A 360 14.22 51.64 14.87
CA SER A 360 12.78 51.50 14.95
C SER A 360 12.46 50.12 15.53
N THR A 361 12.17 50.08 16.83
CA THR A 361 11.75 48.88 17.56
C THR A 361 10.39 48.43 17.04
N GLY A 362 10.37 47.40 16.20
CA GLY A 362 9.14 46.74 15.77
C GLY A 362 8.41 46.19 17.00
N LEU A 363 7.30 46.83 17.36
CA LEU A 363 6.37 46.29 18.34
C LEU A 363 5.79 44.99 17.79
N SER A 364 5.67 43.97 18.63
CA SER A 364 4.99 42.73 18.22
C SER A 364 3.52 43.00 17.88
N THR A 365 2.94 42.21 16.99
CA THR A 365 1.55 42.36 16.50
C THR A 365 0.50 42.56 17.62
N PRO A 366 0.57 41.86 18.78
CA PRO A 366 -0.37 42.11 19.88
C PRO A 366 -0.19 43.49 20.53
N LEU A 367 1.06 43.94 20.70
CA LEU A 367 1.39 45.22 21.32
C LEU A 367 1.06 46.39 20.40
N GLU A 368 1.33 46.24 19.10
CA GLU A 368 0.96 47.23 18.09
C GLU A 368 -0.56 47.38 18.00
N ALA A 369 -1.32 46.28 18.11
CA ALA A 369 -2.77 46.34 18.15
C ALA A 369 -3.30 47.15 19.34
N ILE A 370 -2.67 47.01 20.52
CA ILE A 370 -3.01 47.82 21.72
C ILE A 370 -2.72 49.30 21.46
N VAL A 371 -1.53 49.63 20.95
CA VAL A 371 -1.11 51.01 20.67
C VAL A 371 -2.03 51.66 19.62
N ASN A 372 -2.31 50.96 18.52
CA ASN A 372 -3.19 51.45 17.45
C ASN A 372 -4.63 51.63 17.95
N TYR A 373 -5.12 50.71 18.78
CA TYR A 373 -6.43 50.86 19.40
C TYR A 373 -6.47 52.06 20.37
N ALA A 374 -5.44 52.24 21.21
CA ALA A 374 -5.33 53.39 22.12
C ALA A 374 -5.29 54.73 21.36
N LYS A 375 -4.47 54.83 20.30
CA LYS A 375 -4.41 56.02 19.42
C LYS A 375 -5.76 56.34 18.80
N LYS A 376 -6.50 55.31 18.37
CA LYS A 376 -7.84 55.50 17.79
C LYS A 376 -8.87 56.00 18.80
N GLN A 377 -8.77 55.56 20.07
CA GLN A 377 -9.69 56.01 21.12
C GLN A 377 -9.36 57.41 21.64
N ASN A 378 -8.11 57.88 21.46
CA ASN A 378 -7.62 59.18 21.91
C ASN A 378 -7.93 59.48 23.40
N THR A 379 -7.90 58.43 24.23
CA THR A 379 -8.15 58.46 25.68
C THR A 379 -7.46 57.27 26.34
N TYR A 380 -7.53 57.19 27.67
CA TYR A 380 -7.04 56.03 28.42
C TYR A 380 -7.96 54.82 28.18
N ILE A 381 -7.35 53.68 27.85
CA ILE A 381 -8.01 52.40 27.62
C ILE A 381 -7.73 51.43 28.76
N THR A 382 -8.76 50.66 29.11
CA THR A 382 -8.70 49.61 30.13
C THR A 382 -8.39 48.25 29.52
N ALA A 383 -7.82 47.33 30.30
CA ALA A 383 -7.57 45.95 29.86
C ALA A 383 -8.85 45.23 29.40
N ARG A 384 -10.01 45.57 30.00
CA ARG A 384 -11.32 45.02 29.60
C ARG A 384 -11.75 45.51 28.22
N GLN A 385 -11.52 46.79 27.89
CA GLN A 385 -11.83 47.33 26.57
C GLN A 385 -10.95 46.68 25.48
N VAL A 386 -9.66 46.45 25.76
CA VAL A 386 -8.75 45.72 24.85
C VAL A 386 -9.26 44.30 24.60
N LYS A 387 -9.57 43.56 25.68
CA LYS A 387 -10.10 42.19 25.59
C LYS A 387 -11.40 42.10 24.78
N GLN A 388 -12.28 43.08 24.89
CA GLN A 388 -13.57 43.08 24.17
C GLN A 388 -13.43 43.47 22.70
N ASN A 389 -12.57 44.46 22.39
CA ASN A 389 -12.53 45.10 21.09
C ASN A 389 -11.40 44.62 20.17
N ILE A 390 -10.37 43.97 20.72
CA ILE A 390 -9.26 43.42 19.93
C ILE A 390 -9.35 41.90 19.93
N ARG A 391 -9.57 41.32 18.73
CA ARG A 391 -9.86 39.89 18.57
C ARG A 391 -8.78 38.99 19.18
N ILE A 392 -7.51 39.37 19.06
CA ILE A 392 -6.36 38.60 19.54
C ILE A 392 -6.37 38.44 21.08
N PHE A 393 -6.98 39.38 21.80
CA PHE A 393 -6.97 39.40 23.27
C PHE A 393 -8.24 38.83 23.93
N ARG A 394 -9.18 38.26 23.16
CA ARG A 394 -10.47 37.77 23.70
C ARG A 394 -10.31 36.67 24.74
N ASP A 395 -9.30 35.83 24.58
CA ASP A 395 -9.03 34.70 25.48
C ASP A 395 -7.90 35.00 26.49
N THR A 396 -7.23 36.14 26.34
CA THR A 396 -6.14 36.58 27.23
C THR A 396 -6.67 37.08 28.56
N ASP A 397 -5.96 36.81 29.66
CA ASP A 397 -6.33 37.34 30.97
C ASP A 397 -6.07 38.85 31.06
N THR A 398 -6.95 39.57 31.76
CA THR A 398 -6.81 41.02 31.95
C THR A 398 -5.55 41.39 32.73
N LYS A 399 -5.03 40.51 33.59
CA LYS A 399 -3.75 40.75 34.29
C LYS A 399 -2.57 40.78 33.32
N GLU A 400 -2.57 39.89 32.33
CA GLU A 400 -1.54 39.82 31.30
C GLU A 400 -1.59 41.06 30.38
N ILE A 401 -2.80 41.49 30.00
CA ILE A 401 -2.97 42.73 29.21
C ILE A 401 -2.41 43.96 29.95
N ARG A 402 -2.56 44.03 31.28
CA ARG A 402 -1.97 45.11 32.09
C ARG A 402 -0.44 45.04 32.15
N GLN A 403 0.16 43.84 32.09
CA GLN A 403 1.61 43.72 31.97
C GLN A 403 2.11 44.29 30.64
N TYR A 404 1.36 44.08 29.55
CA TYR A 404 1.66 44.71 28.26
C TYR A 404 1.58 46.24 28.34
N PHE A 405 0.62 46.80 29.07
CA PHE A 405 0.53 48.25 29.28
C PHE A 405 1.78 48.81 29.96
N GLN A 406 2.25 48.15 31.04
CA GLN A 406 3.45 48.58 31.75
C GLN A 406 4.68 48.48 30.85
N TRP A 407 4.84 47.37 30.13
CA TRP A 407 5.95 47.19 29.19
C TRP A 407 5.96 48.25 28.08
N LEU A 408 4.79 48.61 27.55
CA LEU A 408 4.65 49.66 26.53
C LEU A 408 5.04 51.04 27.06
N ALA A 409 4.66 51.36 28.30
CA ALA A 409 5.07 52.60 28.94
C ALA A 409 6.58 52.63 29.21
N ASP A 410 7.16 51.53 29.71
CA ASP A 410 8.60 51.42 29.97
C ASP A 410 9.44 51.56 28.68
N LYS A 411 8.85 51.24 27.52
CA LYS A 411 9.45 51.41 26.19
C LYS A 411 9.09 52.74 25.50
N ASN A 412 8.48 53.68 26.22
CA ASN A 412 8.07 55.00 25.70
C ASN A 412 7.07 54.94 24.54
N HIS A 413 6.20 53.92 24.48
CA HIS A 413 5.11 53.82 23.51
C HIS A 413 3.77 54.37 24.02
N GLY A 414 3.76 54.94 25.22
CA GLY A 414 2.59 55.57 25.83
C GLY A 414 2.81 55.83 27.32
N VAL A 415 1.73 56.18 28.02
CA VAL A 415 1.71 56.41 29.47
C VAL A 415 0.62 55.57 30.12
N VAL A 416 0.94 55.04 31.29
CA VAL A 416 -0.03 54.34 32.15
C VAL A 416 -0.46 55.20 33.33
N ARG A 417 -1.69 55.00 33.80
CA ARG A 417 -2.18 55.58 35.05
C ARG A 417 -2.98 54.56 35.86
N GLY A 418 -3.07 54.78 37.16
CA GLY A 418 -3.73 53.87 38.10
C GLY A 418 -2.80 52.79 38.63
N GLU A 419 -3.31 51.96 39.53
CA GLU A 419 -2.56 50.87 40.17
C GLU A 419 -3.31 49.54 40.07
N SER A 420 -2.55 48.45 40.00
CA SER A 420 -3.05 47.06 40.02
C SER A 420 -4.21 46.83 39.04
N ASP A 421 -5.42 46.55 39.52
CA ASP A 421 -6.56 46.17 38.68
C ASP A 421 -7.15 47.35 37.90
N ASN A 422 -6.82 48.59 38.27
CA ASN A 422 -7.30 49.81 37.62
C ASN A 422 -6.24 50.45 36.69
N LEU A 423 -5.21 49.69 36.29
CA LEU A 423 -4.19 50.18 35.36
C LEU A 423 -4.79 50.43 33.97
N GLU A 424 -4.68 51.66 33.50
CA GLU A 424 -5.12 52.11 32.18
C GLU A 424 -3.91 52.59 31.36
N PHE A 425 -4.00 52.48 30.04
CA PHE A 425 -2.94 52.86 29.11
C PHE A 425 -3.44 53.90 28.10
N SER A 426 -2.61 54.88 27.75
CA SER A 426 -2.85 55.80 26.64
C SER A 426 -1.60 55.91 25.78
N ALA A 427 -1.75 55.93 24.46
CA ALA A 427 -0.63 55.99 23.53
C ALA A 427 -0.02 57.38 23.34
N GLY A 428 -0.54 58.40 24.05
CA GLY A 428 -0.12 59.80 23.92
C GLY A 428 -0.88 60.56 22.85
#